data_AF-A0A497A0I2-F1
#
_entry.id   AF-A0A497A0I2-F1
#
_cell.length_a   1.000
_cell.length_b   1.000
_cell.length_c   1.000
_cell.angle_alpha   90.00
_cell.angle_beta   90.00
_cell.angle_gamma   90.00
#
_symmetry.space_group_name_H-M   'P 1'
#
loop_
_entity.id
_entity.type
_entity.pdbx_description
1 polymer ?
#
loop_
_entity_poly.entity_id
_entity_poly.type
_entity_poly.pdbx_seq_one_letter_code
_entity_poly.pdbx_strand_id
1 'polypeptide(L)'
;IFYRNSINVGLPILECPEAVEETEKGDRLTVDLEAGIITNLRTGRIYRTSPFPAFIMEIIQAGGLVPYTRKRLEEQSGYRSAMVRPDE
;
A
#
# COMPACT_ATOMS: atom_id res chain seq x y z
N ILE A 1 -7.79 9.15 11.95
CA ILE A 1 -6.36 9.45 12.23
C ILE A 1 -5.49 8.21 12.02
N PHE A 2 -5.84 7.07 12.65
CA PHE A 2 -5.10 5.81 12.53
C PHE A 2 -4.84 5.37 11.08
N TYR A 3 -5.87 5.33 10.23
CA TYR A 3 -5.74 4.92 8.82
C TYR A 3 -4.61 5.64 8.07
N ARG A 4 -4.68 6.97 8.02
CA ARG A 4 -3.65 7.79 7.37
C ARG A 4 -2.27 7.58 8.01
N ASN A 5 -2.18 7.46 9.33
CA ASN A 5 -0.89 7.30 10.01
C ASN A 5 -0.24 5.95 9.66
N SER A 6 -1.02 4.87 9.56
CA SER A 6 -0.53 3.56 9.12
C SER A 6 0.05 3.62 7.70
N ILE A 7 -0.70 4.21 6.76
CA ILE A 7 -0.22 4.38 5.38
C ILE A 7 1.05 5.25 5.34
N ASN A 8 1.11 6.32 6.12
CA ASN A 8 2.27 7.22 6.15
C ASN A 8 3.57 6.51 6.55
N VAL A 9 3.49 5.46 7.38
CA VAL A 9 4.64 4.64 7.79
C VAL A 9 4.80 3.36 6.96
N GLY A 10 4.02 3.20 5.89
CA GLY A 10 4.08 2.04 5.00
C GLY A 10 3.37 0.79 5.54
N LEU A 11 2.56 0.91 6.58
CA LEU A 11 1.77 -0.20 7.13
C LEU A 11 0.44 -0.33 6.36
N PRO A 12 0.22 -1.42 5.60
CA PRO A 12 -1.05 -1.66 4.93
C PRO A 12 -2.14 -1.96 5.95
N ILE A 13 -3.26 -1.25 5.87
CA ILE A 13 -4.45 -1.58 6.67
C ILE A 13 -5.72 -1.52 5.82
N LEU A 14 -6.64 -2.43 6.08
CA LEU A 14 -7.88 -2.59 5.33
C LEU A 14 -9.04 -2.79 6.29
N GLU A 15 -10.23 -2.44 5.82
CA GLU A 15 -11.47 -2.62 6.57
C GLU A 15 -12.26 -3.77 5.94
N CYS A 16 -12.59 -4.78 6.75
CA CYS A 16 -13.39 -5.92 6.32
C CYS A 16 -14.17 -6.49 7.53
N PRO A 17 -15.37 -5.95 7.82
CA PRO A 17 -16.16 -6.36 8.98
C PRO A 17 -16.43 -7.87 9.01
N GLU A 18 -16.79 -8.46 7.86
CA GLU A 18 -17.07 -9.89 7.71
C GLU A 18 -15.85 -10.76 8.08
N ALA A 19 -14.65 -10.37 7.62
CA ALA A 19 -13.44 -11.08 7.99
C ALA A 19 -13.16 -10.98 9.50
N VAL A 20 -13.41 -9.82 10.13
CA VAL A 20 -13.18 -9.65 11.58
C VAL A 20 -14.13 -10.53 12.40
N GLU A 21 -15.39 -10.67 11.99
CA GLU A 21 -16.38 -11.48 12.70
C GLU A 21 -16.08 -12.99 12.62
N GLU A 22 -15.53 -13.46 11.49
CA GLU A 22 -15.35 -14.90 11.23
C GLU A 22 -13.92 -15.42 11.46
N THR A 23 -12.96 -14.53 11.65
CA THR A 23 -11.56 -14.92 11.91
C THR A 23 -11.31 -15.16 13.39
N GLU A 24 -10.55 -16.21 13.66
CA GLU A 24 -10.17 -16.58 15.02
C GLU A 24 -8.67 -16.39 15.25
N LYS A 25 -8.28 -16.25 16.53
CA LYS A 25 -6.86 -16.18 16.90
C LYS A 25 -6.14 -17.45 16.43
N GLY A 26 -5.09 -17.26 15.65
CA GLY A 26 -4.30 -18.36 15.09
C GLY A 26 -4.66 -18.70 13.64
N ASP A 27 -5.72 -18.10 13.10
CA ASP A 27 -6.04 -18.22 11.68
C ASP A 27 -4.92 -17.63 10.81
N ARG A 28 -4.62 -18.36 9.74
CA ARG A 28 -3.71 -17.89 8.70
C ARG A 28 -4.53 -17.30 7.57
N LEU A 29 -4.22 -16.06 7.21
CA LEU A 29 -4.88 -15.35 6.13
C LEU A 29 -3.89 -15.07 5.01
N THR A 30 -4.34 -15.14 3.77
CA THR A 30 -3.65 -14.52 2.62
C THR A 30 -4.42 -13.28 2.21
N VAL A 31 -3.68 -12.22 1.88
CA VAL A 31 -4.27 -10.94 1.52
C VAL A 31 -3.65 -10.48 0.21
N ASP A 32 -4.51 -10.27 -0.79
CA ASP A 32 -4.20 -9.56 -2.01
C ASP A 32 -4.73 -8.13 -1.90
N LEU A 33 -3.81 -7.19 -1.70
CA LEU A 33 -4.13 -5.78 -1.51
C LEU A 33 -4.54 -5.08 -2.81
N GLU A 34 -4.09 -5.59 -3.96
CA GLU A 34 -4.40 -5.02 -5.28
C GLU A 34 -5.79 -5.46 -5.72
N ALA A 35 -6.12 -6.74 -5.53
CA ALA A 35 -7.45 -7.27 -5.82
C ALA A 35 -8.48 -6.96 -4.73
N GLY A 36 -8.04 -6.58 -3.52
CA GLY A 36 -8.91 -6.40 -2.36
C GLY A 36 -9.51 -7.74 -1.90
N ILE A 37 -8.70 -8.81 -1.90
CA ILE A 37 -9.18 -10.17 -1.58
C ILE A 37 -8.46 -10.68 -0.34
N ILE A 38 -9.24 -11.16 0.63
CA ILE A 38 -8.72 -11.84 1.83
C ILE A 38 -9.21 -13.28 1.77
N THR A 39 -8.31 -14.24 1.97
CA THR A 39 -8.69 -15.66 2.08
C THR A 39 -8.27 -16.19 3.44
N ASN A 40 -9.23 -16.76 4.17
CA ASN A 40 -8.93 -17.51 5.39
C ASN A 40 -8.54 -18.95 5.02
N LEU A 41 -7.31 -19.33 5.33
CA LEU A 41 -6.77 -20.64 4.96
C LEU A 41 -7.33 -21.79 5.81
N ARG A 42 -7.91 -21.51 6.98
CA ARG A 42 -8.58 -22.51 7.80
C ARG A 42 -9.96 -22.86 7.25
N THR A 43 -10.76 -21.86 6.91
CA THR A 43 -12.16 -22.05 6.49
C THR A 43 -12.34 -22.11 4.97
N GLY A 44 -11.35 -21.66 4.21
CA GLY A 44 -11.44 -21.48 2.76
C GLY A 44 -12.31 -20.29 2.34
N ARG A 45 -12.82 -19.49 3.29
CA ARG A 45 -13.67 -18.35 2.98
C ARG A 45 -12.89 -17.21 2.36
N ILE A 46 -13.54 -16.54 1.41
CA ILE A 46 -13.00 -15.40 0.68
C ILE A 46 -13.83 -14.18 1.02
N TYR A 47 -13.17 -13.12 1.45
CA TYR A 47 -13.77 -11.82 1.73
C TYR A 47 -13.25 -10.80 0.71
N ARG A 48 -14.10 -9.83 0.38
CA ARG A 48 -13.76 -8.75 -0.54
C ARG A 48 -13.72 -7.44 0.22
N THR A 49 -12.72 -6.64 -0.10
CA THR A 49 -12.55 -5.27 0.37
C THR A 49 -12.48 -4.35 -0.83
N SER A 50 -12.60 -3.05 -0.57
CA SER A 50 -12.20 -2.07 -1.57
C SER A 50 -10.69 -2.26 -1.85
N PRO A 51 -10.29 -2.40 -3.13
CA PRO A 51 -8.88 -2.46 -3.47
C PRO A 51 -8.22 -1.13 -3.16
N PHE A 52 -6.91 -1.15 -2.87
CA PHE A 52 -6.21 0.10 -2.67
C PHE A 52 -6.10 0.89 -3.98
N PRO A 53 -6.30 2.23 -3.94
CA PRO A 53 -5.91 3.08 -5.05
C PRO A 53 -4.42 2.92 -5.35
N ALA A 54 -4.05 2.96 -6.64
CA ALA A 54 -2.66 2.75 -7.09
C ALA A 54 -1.64 3.63 -6.35
N PHE A 55 -1.97 4.90 -6.11
CA PHE A 55 -1.14 5.83 -5.35
C PHE A 55 -0.84 5.37 -3.90
N ILE A 56 -1.80 4.73 -3.23
CA ILE A 56 -1.61 4.21 -1.88
C ILE A 56 -0.68 2.98 -1.91
N MET A 57 -0.84 2.12 -2.93
CA MET A 57 0.07 1.00 -3.16
C MET A 57 1.51 1.48 -3.39
N GLU A 58 1.71 2.53 -4.20
CA GLU A 58 3.04 3.13 -4.42
C GLU A 58 3.68 3.63 -3.11
N ILE A 59 2.89 4.28 -2.24
CA ILE A 59 3.38 4.73 -0.93
C ILE A 59 3.81 3.55 -0.05
N ILE A 60 2.97 2.52 0.03
CA ILE A 60 3.25 1.32 0.82
C ILE A 60 4.52 0.62 0.31
N GLN A 61 4.62 0.41 -1.01
CA GLN A 61 5.77 -0.23 -1.65
C GLN A 61 7.06 0.57 -1.46
N ALA A 62 6.97 1.90 -1.39
CA ALA A 62 8.10 2.75 -1.07
C ALA A 62 8.52 2.69 0.41
N GLY A 63 7.75 2.05 1.29
CA GLY A 63 7.99 2.02 2.74
C GLY A 63 7.43 3.22 3.49
N GLY A 64 6.43 3.89 2.93
CA GLY A 64 5.73 5.03 3.54
C GLY A 64 5.88 6.33 2.76
N LEU A 65 5.22 7.37 3.27
CA LEU A 65 5.02 8.63 2.54
C LEU A 65 6.32 9.42 2.36
N VAL A 66 7.22 9.39 3.35
CA VAL A 66 8.50 10.11 3.29
C VAL A 66 9.44 9.51 2.23
N PRO A 67 9.73 8.19 2.24
CA PRO A 67 10.49 7.55 1.15
C PRO A 67 9.88 7.77 -0.23
N TYR A 68 8.55 7.64 -0.35
CA TYR A 68 7.82 7.87 -1.60
C TYR A 68 8.05 9.29 -2.13
N THR A 69 7.88 10.29 -1.26
CA THR A 69 8.04 11.70 -1.65
C THR A 69 9.49 12.01 -2.01
N ARG A 70 10.46 11.47 -1.25
CA ARG A 70 11.89 11.63 -1.56
C ARG A 70 12.23 11.11 -2.96
N LYS A 71 11.79 9.89 -3.28
CA LYS A 71 12.00 9.27 -4.60
C LYS A 71 11.48 10.16 -5.73
N ARG A 72 10.25 10.69 -5.59
CA ARG A 72 9.66 11.56 -6.62
C ARG A 72 10.40 12.89 -6.78
N LEU A 73 10.91 13.47 -5.69
CA LEU A 73 11.69 14.71 -5.75
C LEU A 73 13.07 14.48 -6.39
N GLU A 74 13.71 13.34 -6.13
CA GLU A 74 14.97 12.95 -6.77
C GLU A 74 14.77 12.74 -8.28
N GLU A 75 13.71 12.06 -8.69
CA GLU A 75 13.35 11.88 -10.11
C GLU A 75 13.12 13.23 -10.82
N GLN A 76 12.37 14.15 -10.20
CA GLN A 76 12.14 15.49 -10.75
C GLN A 76 13.41 16.35 -10.80
N SER A 77 14.30 16.21 -9.82
CA SER A 77 15.55 16.97 -9.75
C SER A 77 16.59 16.44 -10.75
N GLY A 78 16.64 15.11 -10.95
CA GLY A 78 17.43 14.47 -11.99
C GLY A 78 17.01 14.90 -13.39
N TYR A 79 15.71 15.00 -13.66
CA TYR A 79 15.19 15.55 -14.93
C TYR A 79 15.59 17.01 -15.14
N ARG A 80 15.49 17.86 -14.11
CA ARG A 80 15.92 19.26 -14.19
C ARG A 80 17.43 19.42 -14.43
N SER A 81 18.26 18.53 -13.88
CA SER A 81 19.71 18.56 -14.10
C SER A 81 20.10 18.06 -15.50
N ALA A 82 19.40 17.04 -16.03
CA ALA A 82 19.64 16.51 -17.38
C ALA A 82 19.22 17.48 -18.50
N MET A 83 18.28 18.39 -18.23
CA MET A 83 17.78 19.36 -19.22
C MET A 83 18.62 20.65 -19.33
N VAL A 84 19.57 20.89 -18.41
CA VAL A 84 20.42 22.11 -18.36
C VAL A 84 21.76 21.93 -19.11
N ARG A 85 21.88 20.90 -19.96
CA ARG A 85 22.99 20.81 -20.92
C ARG A 85 22.54 20.78 -22.38
N PRO A 86 22.06 21.92 -22.91
CA PRO A 86 22.30 22.27 -24.29
C PRO A 86 23.28 23.46 -24.32
N ASP A 87 24.38 23.28 -25.05
CA ASP A 87 25.21 24.33 -25.64
C ASP A 87 26.38 24.87 -24.79
N GLU A 88 27.43 24.05 -24.63
CA GLU A 88 28.84 24.51 -24.70
C GLU A 88 29.41 24.16 -26.08
#